data_AF-A0A6I7NNR0-F1
#
_entry.id   AF-A0A6I7NNR0-F1
#
_cell.length_a   1.000
_cell.length_b   1.000
_cell.length_c   1.000
_cell.angle_alpha   90.00
_cell.angle_beta   90.00
_cell.angle_gamma   90.00
#
_symmetry.space_group_name_H-M   'P 1'
#
loop_
_entity.id
_entity.type
_entity.pdbx_description
1 polymer ?
#
loop_
_entity_poly.entity_id
_entity_poly.type
_entity_poly.pdbx_seq_one_letter_code
_entity_poly.pdbx_strand_id
1 'polypeptide(L)'
;MKIYFFCYPQGPPDKAGYQHQTVVLAEGLRELGIKFSSNLNYWKITADSDEYLLKEEQKHHYEDFDVVVVSSMFYYYKREDLLPANLFKSKRSYKLVFIDSSDGQNTPGYRPEIRYADLVLKSYYCSKYSYPYNFTPWQFGLSRRIISSLVPLPFADRNNDVLVNYRVEHSVRMLAERTVMETVYKTLYLNSEIDVFDEIKFSRQDKLYWEQSGRRHYPEYYKRLGASKACAAFGGRLQTHLL
;
A
#
# COMPACT_ATOMS: atom_id res chain seq x y z
N MET A 1 11.07 -2.80 23.42
CA MET A 1 10.02 -2.93 22.38
C MET A 1 10.54 -3.76 21.22
N LYS A 2 9.98 -4.96 21.05
CA LYS A 2 10.19 -5.86 19.91
C LYS A 2 8.86 -6.02 19.17
N ILE A 3 8.91 -5.96 17.84
CA ILE A 3 7.71 -6.05 17.00
C ILE A 3 7.77 -7.29 16.10
N TYR A 4 6.67 -8.02 16.00
CA TYR A 4 6.53 -9.17 15.11
C TYR A 4 5.51 -8.89 14.02
N PHE A 5 5.86 -9.15 12.77
CA PHE A 5 4.97 -8.97 11.63
C PHE A 5 4.50 -10.32 11.07
N PHE A 6 3.19 -10.45 10.89
CA PHE A 6 2.60 -11.43 9.99
C PHE A 6 2.56 -10.85 8.58
N CYS A 7 3.47 -11.34 7.74
CA CYS A 7 3.56 -11.08 6.32
C CYS A 7 2.86 -12.20 5.54
N TYR A 8 2.06 -11.80 4.56
CA TYR A 8 1.48 -12.70 3.58
C TYR A 8 2.56 -13.07 2.55
N PRO A 9 2.73 -14.36 2.18
CA PRO A 9 3.77 -14.77 1.24
C PRO A 9 3.72 -14.01 -0.08
N GLN A 10 4.89 -13.68 -0.63
CA GLN A 10 4.96 -13.11 -1.98
C GLN A 10 4.66 -14.20 -3.02
N GLY A 11 3.69 -13.91 -3.88
CA GLY A 11 3.36 -14.72 -5.06
C GLY A 11 4.05 -14.21 -6.33
N PRO A 12 3.71 -14.78 -7.50
CA PRO A 12 4.15 -14.26 -8.80
C PRO A 12 3.59 -12.84 -9.03
N PRO A 13 4.14 -12.05 -9.98
CA PRO A 13 3.78 -10.63 -10.14
C PRO A 13 2.28 -10.36 -10.38
N ASP A 14 1.53 -11.27 -11.01
CA ASP A 14 0.08 -11.15 -11.22
C ASP A 14 -0.75 -11.47 -9.96
N LYS A 15 -0.15 -12.12 -8.96
CA LYS A 15 -0.75 -12.47 -7.67
C LYS A 15 0.14 -12.08 -6.49
N ALA A 16 0.90 -11.00 -6.65
CA ALA A 16 1.87 -10.58 -5.65
C ALA A 16 1.16 -10.22 -4.35
N GLY A 17 1.68 -10.75 -3.25
CA GLY A 17 1.19 -10.52 -1.90
C GLY A 17 1.58 -9.14 -1.37
N TYR A 18 1.46 -8.09 -2.19
CA TYR A 18 2.05 -6.79 -1.91
C TYR A 18 1.32 -6.04 -0.78
N GLN A 19 1.99 -5.91 0.36
CA GLN A 19 1.52 -5.27 1.58
C GLN A 19 2.20 -3.91 1.76
N HIS A 20 1.83 -2.93 0.93
CA HIS A 20 2.49 -1.63 0.92
C HIS A 20 2.58 -0.96 2.31
N GLN A 21 1.47 -0.95 3.07
CA GLN A 21 1.45 -0.34 4.41
C GLN A 21 2.37 -1.04 5.41
N THR A 22 2.50 -2.38 5.31
CA THR A 22 3.47 -3.14 6.11
C THR A 22 4.91 -2.74 5.77
N VAL A 23 5.22 -2.62 4.48
CA VAL A 23 6.56 -2.22 4.00
C VAL A 23 6.92 -0.83 4.53
N VAL A 24 6.02 0.16 4.36
CA VAL A 24 6.29 1.54 4.80
C VAL A 24 6.45 1.63 6.32
N LEU A 25 5.59 0.94 7.08
CA LEU A 25 5.71 0.91 8.53
C LEU A 25 7.05 0.31 8.97
N ALA A 26 7.46 -0.82 8.37
CA ALA A 26 8.74 -1.46 8.68
C ALA A 26 9.93 -0.57 8.29
N GLU A 27 9.87 0.15 7.16
CA GLU A 27 10.91 1.12 6.78
C GLU A 27 11.05 2.23 7.83
N GLY A 28 9.94 2.83 8.26
CA GLY A 28 9.95 3.88 9.30
C GLY A 28 10.46 3.36 10.65
N LEU A 29 10.02 2.17 11.08
CA LEU A 29 10.51 1.55 12.32
C LEU A 29 12.02 1.30 12.27
N ARG A 30 12.54 0.86 11.11
CA ARG A 30 13.98 0.64 10.91
C ARG A 30 14.75 1.95 11.01
N GLU A 31 14.24 3.03 10.44
CA GLU A 31 14.85 4.36 10.55
C GLU A 31 14.87 4.89 11.99
N LEU A 32 13.87 4.55 12.78
CA LEU A 32 13.82 4.85 14.21
C LEU A 32 14.68 3.89 15.07
N GLY A 33 15.39 2.94 14.47
CA GLY A 33 16.22 1.96 15.19
C GLY A 33 15.42 0.92 15.98
N ILE A 34 14.13 0.77 15.70
CA ILE A 34 13.26 -0.20 16.36
C ILE A 34 13.45 -1.57 15.72
N LYS A 35 13.69 -2.58 16.55
CA LYS A 35 13.90 -3.97 16.10
C LYS A 35 12.56 -4.65 15.82
N PHE A 36 12.50 -5.37 14.71
CA PHE A 36 11.36 -6.17 14.34
C PHE A 36 11.77 -7.42 13.57
N SER A 37 10.91 -8.44 13.63
CA SER A 37 11.03 -9.70 12.88
C SER A 37 9.69 -10.04 12.24
N SER A 38 9.64 -11.09 11.41
CA SER A 38 8.42 -11.56 10.76
C SER A 38 8.31 -13.08 10.72
N ASN A 39 7.16 -13.60 10.31
CA ASN A 39 6.92 -15.03 10.07
C ASN A 39 7.63 -15.58 8.82
N LEU A 40 8.16 -14.72 7.95
CA LEU A 40 8.88 -15.09 6.74
C LEU A 40 9.74 -13.92 6.26
N ASN A 41 10.74 -14.20 5.42
CA ASN A 41 11.51 -13.16 4.73
C ASN A 41 10.60 -12.41 3.73
N TYR A 42 10.36 -11.12 3.99
CA TYR A 42 9.44 -10.31 3.20
C TYR A 42 10.09 -9.00 2.73
N TRP A 43 9.81 -8.68 1.46
CA TRP A 43 10.29 -7.49 0.74
C TRP A 43 11.81 -7.43 0.61
N LYS A 44 12.30 -7.80 -0.58
CA LYS A 44 13.73 -7.88 -0.87
C LYS A 44 14.24 -6.47 -1.16
N ILE A 45 15.34 -6.07 -0.52
CA ILE A 45 15.80 -4.68 -0.56
C ILE A 45 16.49 -4.39 -1.89
N THR A 46 17.37 -5.29 -2.33
CA THR A 46 18.17 -5.15 -3.56
C THR A 46 18.07 -6.38 -4.45
N ALA A 47 18.26 -6.20 -5.75
CA ALA A 47 18.29 -7.29 -6.73
C ALA A 47 19.57 -8.15 -6.66
N ASP A 48 20.58 -7.70 -5.89
CA ASP A 48 21.93 -8.26 -5.85
C ASP A 48 22.26 -8.97 -4.53
N SER A 49 21.35 -8.97 -3.56
CA SER A 49 21.58 -9.60 -2.25
C SER A 49 20.33 -10.29 -1.75
N ASP A 50 20.46 -11.33 -0.93
CA ASP A 50 19.33 -11.95 -0.23
C ASP A 50 18.94 -11.20 1.06
N GLU A 51 19.07 -9.88 1.04
CA GLU A 51 18.65 -9.04 2.15
C GLU A 51 17.17 -8.66 2.04
N TYR A 52 16.44 -8.87 3.13
CA TYR A 52 15.01 -8.55 3.27
C TYR A 52 14.80 -7.46 4.32
N LEU A 53 13.80 -6.61 4.07
CA LEU A 53 13.37 -5.59 5.01
C LEU A 53 12.82 -6.23 6.29
N LEU A 54 11.90 -7.20 6.15
CA LEU A 54 11.43 -8.01 7.26
C LEU A 54 12.07 -9.39 7.15
N LYS A 55 12.78 -9.80 8.21
CA LYS A 55 13.50 -11.06 8.27
C LYS A 55 12.73 -12.06 9.11
N GLU A 56 12.70 -13.29 8.64
CA GLU A 56 12.08 -14.41 9.34
C GLU A 56 12.68 -14.61 10.74
N GLU A 57 11.81 -14.68 11.75
CA GLU A 57 12.18 -15.07 13.11
C GLU A 57 12.20 -16.60 13.23
N GLN A 58 13.33 -17.16 13.62
CA GLN A 58 13.49 -18.61 13.79
C GLN A 58 13.59 -19.05 15.25
N LYS A 59 13.82 -18.12 16.19
CA LYS A 59 14.18 -18.47 17.58
C LYS A 59 13.05 -18.25 18.57
N HIS A 60 12.22 -17.25 18.34
CA HIS A 60 11.18 -16.83 19.28
C HIS A 60 9.80 -17.00 18.67
N HIS A 61 8.82 -17.29 19.51
CA HIS A 61 7.42 -17.31 19.10
C HIS A 61 6.87 -15.87 19.06
N TYR A 62 5.86 -15.58 18.25
CA TYR A 62 5.31 -14.22 18.15
C TYR A 62 4.72 -13.73 19.49
N GLU A 63 4.34 -14.64 20.39
CA GLU A 63 3.85 -14.31 21.75
C GLU A 63 4.97 -13.76 22.67
N ASP A 64 6.24 -13.90 22.29
CA ASP A 64 7.41 -13.35 23.01
C ASP A 64 7.70 -11.88 22.65
N PHE A 65 6.91 -11.27 21.77
CA PHE A 65 7.07 -9.90 21.29
C PHE A 65 6.11 -8.95 22.00
N ASP A 66 6.48 -7.66 22.08
CA ASP A 66 5.66 -6.64 22.74
C ASP A 66 4.47 -6.24 21.86
N VAL A 67 4.67 -6.23 20.54
CA VAL A 67 3.68 -5.85 19.54
C VAL A 67 3.66 -6.86 18.40
N VAL A 68 2.47 -7.27 17.98
CA VAL A 68 2.23 -8.12 16.83
C VAL A 68 1.43 -7.33 15.80
N VAL A 69 1.85 -7.36 14.55
CA VAL A 69 1.23 -6.63 13.44
C VAL A 69 0.72 -7.60 12.40
N VAL A 70 -0.53 -7.44 11.97
CA VAL A 70 -1.15 -8.22 10.89
C VAL A 70 -1.92 -7.28 9.96
N SER A 71 -1.98 -7.58 8.67
CA SER A 71 -2.69 -6.74 7.69
C SER A 71 -3.96 -7.39 7.16
N SER A 72 -4.88 -6.58 6.66
CA SER A 72 -6.10 -7.03 5.99
C SER A 72 -5.86 -7.87 4.72
N MET A 73 -4.63 -7.96 4.22
CA MET A 73 -4.29 -8.79 3.06
C MET A 73 -4.60 -10.28 3.23
N PHE A 74 -4.47 -10.83 4.45
CA PHE A 74 -4.86 -12.22 4.72
C PHE A 74 -6.35 -12.45 4.45
N TYR A 75 -7.19 -11.47 4.77
CA TYR A 75 -8.64 -11.53 4.54
C TYR A 75 -8.99 -11.28 3.08
N TYR A 76 -8.27 -10.36 2.42
CA TYR A 76 -8.46 -10.09 0.99
C TYR A 76 -8.23 -11.36 0.15
N TYR A 77 -7.19 -12.14 0.47
CA TYR A 77 -6.89 -13.39 -0.21
C TYR A 77 -7.62 -14.62 0.35
N LYS A 78 -8.46 -14.45 1.38
CA LYS A 78 -9.16 -15.54 2.07
C LYS A 78 -8.20 -16.63 2.58
N ARG A 79 -7.09 -16.18 3.18
CA ARG A 79 -5.99 -17.00 3.68
C ARG A 79 -5.76 -16.83 5.18
N GLU A 80 -6.85 -16.69 5.93
CA GLU A 80 -6.80 -16.65 7.40
C GLU A 80 -6.23 -17.95 7.99
N ASP A 81 -6.21 -19.06 7.24
CA ASP A 81 -5.56 -20.33 7.61
C ASP A 81 -4.05 -20.18 7.89
N LEU A 82 -3.43 -19.14 7.34
CA LEU A 82 -2.01 -18.82 7.58
C LEU A 82 -1.75 -18.07 8.88
N LEU A 83 -2.81 -17.65 9.59
CA LEU A 83 -2.70 -16.95 10.87
C LEU A 83 -2.90 -17.93 12.03
N PRO A 84 -2.21 -17.74 13.16
CA PRO A 84 -2.46 -18.54 14.36
C PRO A 84 -3.91 -18.40 14.82
N ALA A 85 -4.58 -19.53 15.10
CA ALA A 85 -5.99 -19.56 15.51
C ALA A 85 -6.29 -18.71 16.76
N ASN A 86 -5.28 -18.51 17.62
CA ASN A 86 -5.37 -17.79 18.87
C ASN A 86 -4.84 -16.33 18.78
N LEU A 87 -4.60 -15.81 17.56
CA LEU A 87 -4.07 -14.45 17.34
C LEU A 87 -5.02 -13.36 17.88
N PHE A 88 -6.33 -13.54 17.68
CA PHE A 88 -7.40 -12.60 18.04
C PHE A 88 -8.18 -13.08 19.28
N LYS A 89 -7.51 -13.16 20.44
CA LYS A 89 -8.12 -13.51 21.75
C LYS A 89 -7.99 -12.36 22.74
N SER A 90 -8.85 -12.29 23.76
CA SER A 90 -8.81 -11.21 24.76
C SER A 90 -7.59 -11.27 25.69
N LYS A 91 -7.10 -12.46 26.04
CA LYS A 91 -5.95 -12.66 26.94
C LYS A 91 -4.69 -12.99 26.15
N ARG A 92 -3.78 -12.01 26.02
CA ARG A 92 -2.50 -12.11 25.28
C ARG A 92 -1.40 -11.37 26.04
N SER A 93 -0.15 -11.77 25.82
CA SER A 93 1.05 -11.08 26.32
C SER A 93 1.45 -9.86 25.49
N TYR A 94 0.95 -9.75 24.26
CA TYR A 94 1.34 -8.75 23.27
C TYR A 94 0.18 -7.79 22.94
N LYS A 95 0.55 -6.62 22.40
CA LYS A 95 -0.39 -5.70 21.76
C LYS A 95 -0.60 -6.07 20.31
N LEU A 96 -1.84 -6.19 19.87
CA LEU A 96 -2.17 -6.52 18.49
C LEU A 96 -2.53 -5.27 17.68
N VAL A 97 -1.78 -5.03 16.62
CA VAL A 97 -2.03 -3.99 15.62
C VAL A 97 -2.55 -4.63 14.33
N PHE A 98 -3.71 -4.19 13.86
CA PHE A 98 -4.29 -4.59 12.60
C PHE A 98 -4.20 -3.46 11.59
N ILE A 99 -3.58 -3.71 10.43
CA ILE A 99 -3.52 -2.74 9.33
C ILE A 99 -4.69 -3.00 8.38
N ASP A 100 -5.68 -2.10 8.39
CA ASP A 100 -6.79 -2.11 7.44
C ASP A 100 -6.54 -1.11 6.30
N SER A 101 -5.88 -1.59 5.26
CA SER A 101 -5.64 -0.82 4.04
C SER A 101 -6.75 -0.98 2.98
N SER A 102 -7.90 -1.53 3.36
CA SER A 102 -9.01 -1.72 2.42
C SER A 102 -9.84 -0.42 2.30
N ASP A 103 -10.27 -0.13 1.08
CA ASP A 103 -11.21 0.95 0.78
C ASP A 103 -12.65 0.54 1.12
N GLY A 104 -13.51 1.52 1.41
CA GLY A 104 -14.93 1.34 1.71
C GLY A 104 -15.27 1.14 3.20
N GLN A 105 -16.56 0.85 3.44
CA GLN A 105 -17.17 0.69 4.77
C GLN A 105 -17.21 -0.76 5.25
N ASN A 106 -17.30 -1.73 4.35
CA ASN A 106 -17.33 -3.16 4.68
C ASN A 106 -15.94 -3.77 4.52
N THR A 107 -15.01 -3.37 5.38
CA THR A 107 -13.62 -3.82 5.34
C THR A 107 -13.32 -4.86 6.40
N PRO A 108 -12.24 -5.66 6.24
CA PRO A 108 -11.87 -6.68 7.22
C PRO A 108 -11.75 -6.15 8.66
N GLY A 109 -11.40 -4.87 8.86
CA GLY A 109 -11.32 -4.26 10.19
C GLY A 109 -12.63 -4.25 10.99
N TYR A 110 -13.78 -4.39 10.33
CA TYR A 110 -15.11 -4.45 10.95
C TYR A 110 -15.52 -5.86 11.38
N ARG A 111 -14.75 -6.90 11.08
CA ARG A 111 -15.11 -8.26 11.52
C ARG A 111 -15.06 -8.37 13.06
N PRO A 112 -15.92 -9.19 13.68
CA PRO A 112 -16.01 -9.30 15.13
C PRO A 112 -14.69 -9.66 15.83
N GLU A 113 -13.87 -10.52 15.21
CA GLU A 113 -12.57 -10.91 15.77
C GLU A 113 -11.56 -9.74 15.83
N ILE A 114 -11.68 -8.74 14.96
CA ILE A 114 -10.81 -7.56 14.97
C ILE A 114 -11.12 -6.65 16.16
N ARG A 115 -12.22 -6.88 16.88
CA ARG A 115 -12.49 -6.21 18.17
C ARG A 115 -11.51 -6.60 19.25
N TYR A 116 -10.79 -7.71 19.05
CA TYR A 116 -9.64 -8.07 19.87
C TYR A 116 -8.35 -7.39 19.41
N ALA A 117 -8.27 -6.59 18.34
CA ALA A 117 -7.07 -5.79 18.10
C ALA A 117 -7.00 -4.63 19.13
N ASP A 118 -5.80 -4.33 19.64
CA ASP A 118 -5.59 -3.15 20.49
C ASP A 118 -5.64 -1.87 19.64
N LEU A 119 -5.20 -1.96 18.38
CA LEU A 119 -5.18 -0.84 17.43
C LEU A 119 -5.51 -1.32 16.02
N VAL A 120 -6.39 -0.59 15.33
CA VAL A 120 -6.68 -0.76 13.90
C VAL A 120 -6.24 0.49 13.15
N LEU A 121 -5.21 0.35 12.33
CA LEU A 121 -4.70 1.42 11.46
C LEU A 121 -5.51 1.43 10.16
N LYS A 122 -6.39 2.43 9.97
CA LYS A 122 -7.30 2.52 8.83
C LYS A 122 -6.82 3.55 7.81
N SER A 123 -6.42 3.10 6.62
CA SER A 123 -5.90 3.99 5.56
C SER A 123 -6.95 4.90 4.93
N TYR A 124 -8.18 4.41 4.81
CA TYR A 124 -9.32 5.14 4.21
C TYR A 124 -10.29 5.57 5.32
N TYR A 125 -9.77 6.32 6.29
CA TYR A 125 -10.57 6.84 7.39
C TYR A 125 -11.33 8.11 6.96
N CYS A 126 -12.61 8.19 7.30
CA CYS A 126 -13.46 9.33 6.97
C CYS A 126 -14.33 9.69 8.18
N SER A 127 -14.18 10.90 8.73
CA SER A 127 -14.90 11.35 9.92
C SER A 127 -16.44 11.36 9.80
N LYS A 128 -16.98 11.17 8.59
CA LYS A 128 -18.42 11.02 8.35
C LYS A 128 -18.96 9.62 8.68
N TYR A 129 -18.10 8.65 8.96
CA TYR A 129 -18.50 7.29 9.31
C TYR A 129 -18.23 6.99 10.78
N SER A 130 -19.07 6.12 11.34
CA SER A 130 -18.86 5.56 12.67
C SER A 130 -17.86 4.41 12.58
N TYR A 131 -16.80 4.49 13.37
CA TYR A 131 -15.80 3.44 13.49
C TYR A 131 -15.82 2.83 14.89
N PRO A 132 -15.46 1.54 15.03
CA PRO A 132 -15.18 0.95 16.33
C PRO A 132 -14.08 1.72 17.08
N TYR A 133 -14.14 1.70 18.42
CA TYR A 133 -13.28 2.50 19.29
C TYR A 133 -11.76 2.31 19.09
N ASN A 134 -11.32 1.15 18.57
CA ASN A 134 -9.90 0.85 18.36
C ASN A 134 -9.38 1.29 16.98
N PHE A 135 -10.20 1.95 16.16
CA PHE A 135 -9.76 2.48 14.87
C PHE A 135 -9.04 3.80 15.04
N THR A 136 -7.92 3.95 14.32
CA THR A 136 -7.15 5.17 14.22
C THR A 136 -6.91 5.49 12.74
N PRO A 137 -7.11 6.76 12.32
CA PRO A 137 -6.71 7.19 10.98
C PRO A 137 -5.23 6.91 10.74
N TRP A 138 -4.90 6.27 9.62
CA TRP A 138 -3.52 5.97 9.27
C TRP A 138 -3.21 6.48 7.87
N GLN A 139 -2.08 7.15 7.70
CA GLN A 139 -1.72 7.71 6.40
C GLN A 139 -1.22 6.63 5.44
N PHE A 140 -1.56 6.76 4.16
CA PHE A 140 -0.90 6.00 3.11
C PHE A 140 0.51 6.58 2.87
N GLY A 141 1.53 5.97 3.47
CA GLY A 141 2.89 6.53 3.43
C GLY A 141 3.63 6.27 2.11
N LEU A 142 4.81 6.89 1.97
CA LEU A 142 5.69 6.70 0.81
C LEU A 142 6.84 5.76 1.20
N SER A 143 7.03 4.69 0.43
CA SER A 143 8.14 3.77 0.67
C SER A 143 9.44 4.31 0.08
N ARG A 144 10.61 3.85 0.57
CA ARG A 144 11.91 4.21 0.00
C ARG A 144 11.98 3.93 -1.49
N ARG A 145 11.40 2.80 -1.95
CA ARG A 145 11.23 2.50 -3.39
C ARG A 145 10.56 3.65 -4.15
N ILE A 146 9.47 4.21 -3.63
CA ILE A 146 8.75 5.30 -4.30
C ILE A 146 9.61 6.56 -4.26
N ILE A 147 10.14 6.91 -3.09
CA ILE A 147 10.98 8.10 -2.91
C ILE A 147 12.20 8.07 -3.83
N SER A 148 12.90 6.94 -3.92
CA SER A 148 14.09 6.79 -4.76
C SER A 148 13.79 6.79 -6.25
N SER A 149 12.56 6.45 -6.65
CA SER A 149 12.13 6.47 -8.05
C SER A 149 11.66 7.87 -8.48
N LEU A 150 11.31 8.73 -7.52
CA LEU A 150 10.86 10.08 -7.78
C LEU A 150 12.06 10.99 -7.99
N VAL A 151 12.19 11.51 -9.21
CA VAL A 151 13.15 12.56 -9.56
C VAL A 151 12.35 13.77 -10.05
N PRO A 152 11.73 14.54 -9.13
CA PRO A 152 10.88 15.65 -9.53
C PRO A 152 11.72 16.78 -10.12
N LEU A 153 11.29 17.31 -11.26
CA LEU A 153 11.86 18.55 -11.80
C LEU A 153 11.44 19.74 -10.93
N PRO A 154 12.25 20.81 -10.84
CA PRO A 154 11.80 22.09 -10.32
C PRO A 154 10.50 22.50 -11.00
N PHE A 155 9.57 23.11 -10.27
CA PHE A 155 8.22 23.36 -10.79
C PHE A 155 8.19 24.18 -12.09
N ALA A 156 9.13 25.12 -12.24
CA ALA A 156 9.28 25.94 -13.44
C ALA A 156 9.66 25.13 -14.69
N ASP A 157 10.38 24.01 -14.50
CA ASP A 157 10.89 23.16 -15.58
C ASP A 157 9.93 22.00 -15.93
N ARG A 158 8.79 21.92 -15.22
CA ARG A 158 7.78 20.88 -15.46
C ARG A 158 6.96 21.18 -16.72
N ASN A 159 6.60 20.12 -17.42
CA ASN A 159 5.66 20.15 -18.53
C ASN A 159 4.34 20.78 -18.09
N ASN A 160 3.79 21.61 -18.98
CA ASN A 160 2.52 22.29 -18.75
C ASN A 160 1.34 21.34 -19.01
N ASP A 161 1.31 20.20 -18.32
CA ASP A 161 0.36 19.12 -18.50
C ASP A 161 -0.28 18.63 -17.20
N VAL A 162 -1.36 17.87 -17.35
CA VAL A 162 -2.01 17.06 -16.33
C VAL A 162 -1.77 15.60 -16.67
N LEU A 163 -1.00 14.90 -15.85
CA LEU A 163 -0.83 13.45 -15.96
C LEU A 163 -2.12 12.73 -15.54
N VAL A 164 -2.66 11.90 -16.42
CA VAL A 164 -3.80 11.01 -16.16
C VAL A 164 -3.33 9.56 -16.27
N ASN A 165 -3.19 8.90 -15.11
CA ASN A 165 -2.54 7.59 -14.97
C ASN A 165 -3.50 6.48 -14.53
N TYR A 166 -4.79 6.59 -14.86
CA TYR A 166 -5.77 5.59 -14.46
C TYR A 166 -5.62 4.32 -15.29
N ARG A 167 -5.51 3.17 -14.60
CA ARG A 167 -5.44 1.84 -15.25
C ARG A 167 -6.79 1.17 -15.47
N VAL A 168 -7.85 1.73 -14.87
CA VAL A 168 -9.19 1.13 -14.81
C VAL A 168 -10.22 2.25 -14.93
N GLU A 169 -11.25 2.04 -15.74
CA GLU A 169 -12.37 2.97 -15.83
C GLU A 169 -13.19 2.94 -14.55
N HIS A 170 -13.37 4.11 -13.94
CA HIS A 170 -14.31 4.31 -12.85
C HIS A 170 -15.26 5.46 -13.18
N SER A 171 -16.54 5.35 -12.79
CA SER A 171 -17.55 6.35 -13.16
C SER A 171 -17.28 7.76 -12.60
N VAL A 172 -16.65 7.88 -11.43
CA VAL A 172 -16.23 9.19 -10.90
C VAL A 172 -15.09 9.78 -11.74
N ARG A 173 -14.17 8.97 -12.27
CA ARG A 173 -13.08 9.44 -13.14
C ARG A 173 -13.65 10.03 -14.42
N MET A 174 -14.57 9.33 -15.06
CA MET A 174 -15.26 9.81 -16.26
C MET A 174 -16.05 11.10 -16.01
N LEU A 175 -16.68 11.22 -14.84
CA LEU A 175 -17.38 12.45 -14.47
C LEU A 175 -16.39 13.60 -14.26
N ALA A 176 -15.30 13.38 -13.52
CA ALA A 176 -14.28 14.38 -13.26
C ALA A 176 -13.56 14.83 -14.55
N GLU A 177 -13.28 13.90 -15.45
CA GLU A 177 -12.72 14.21 -16.77
C GLU A 177 -13.64 15.13 -17.57
N ARG A 178 -14.96 14.88 -17.58
CA ARG A 178 -15.92 15.79 -18.21
C ARG A 178 -15.98 17.14 -17.49
N THR A 179 -16.20 17.16 -16.18
CA THR A 179 -16.51 18.40 -15.46
C THR A 179 -15.29 19.27 -15.18
N VAL A 180 -14.22 18.69 -14.64
CA VAL A 180 -13.04 19.42 -14.19
C VAL A 180 -12.10 19.66 -15.37
N MET A 181 -11.88 18.62 -16.17
CA MET A 181 -10.83 18.70 -17.16
C MET A 181 -11.21 19.54 -18.39
N GLU A 182 -12.49 19.66 -18.76
CA GLU A 182 -12.93 20.62 -19.79
C GLU A 182 -12.54 22.08 -19.47
N THR A 183 -12.40 22.41 -18.18
CA THR A 183 -11.94 23.73 -17.73
C THR A 183 -10.42 23.81 -17.65
N VAL A 184 -9.78 22.77 -17.09
CA VAL A 184 -8.32 22.73 -16.89
C VAL A 184 -7.55 22.58 -18.20
N TYR A 185 -8.09 21.84 -19.18
CA TYR A 185 -7.46 21.59 -20.48
C TYR A 185 -7.32 22.83 -21.36
N LYS A 186 -7.98 23.93 -21.01
CA LYS A 186 -7.74 25.23 -21.66
C LYS A 186 -6.34 25.78 -21.37
N THR A 187 -5.71 25.32 -20.29
CA THR A 187 -4.42 25.84 -19.81
C THR A 187 -3.34 24.77 -19.70
N LEU A 188 -3.69 23.53 -19.39
CA LEU A 188 -2.76 22.41 -19.25
C LEU A 188 -3.08 21.31 -20.26
N TYR A 189 -2.09 20.76 -20.93
CA TYR A 189 -2.30 19.64 -21.85
C TYR A 189 -2.67 18.36 -21.09
N LEU A 190 -3.52 17.52 -21.68
CA LEU A 190 -3.76 16.18 -21.15
C LEU A 190 -2.60 15.26 -21.53
N ASN A 191 -1.95 14.67 -20.53
CA ASN A 191 -1.00 13.58 -20.72
C ASN A 191 -1.63 12.26 -20.25
N SER A 192 -2.13 11.47 -21.22
CA SER A 192 -2.71 10.15 -20.99
C SER A 192 -1.83 9.03 -21.56
N GLU A 193 -0.51 9.24 -21.60
CA GLU A 193 0.43 8.27 -22.13
C GLU A 193 0.42 6.97 -21.31
N ILE A 194 0.34 5.84 -22.02
CA ILE A 194 0.33 4.50 -21.44
C ILE A 194 1.58 3.77 -21.93
N ASP A 195 2.38 3.26 -20.99
CA ASP A 195 3.55 2.46 -21.36
C ASP A 195 3.13 1.14 -22.00
N VAL A 196 3.77 0.77 -23.11
CA VAL A 196 3.65 -0.56 -23.70
C VAL A 196 4.51 -1.53 -22.88
N PHE A 197 3.86 -2.60 -22.40
CA PHE A 197 4.45 -3.50 -21.41
C PHE A 197 5.74 -4.19 -21.87
N ASP A 198 5.80 -4.60 -23.15
CA ASP A 198 6.91 -5.38 -23.70
C ASP A 198 8.14 -4.54 -24.07
N GLU A 199 8.02 -3.21 -24.08
CA GLU A 199 9.07 -2.30 -24.54
C GLU A 199 9.94 -1.75 -23.39
N ILE A 200 9.51 -1.92 -22.13
CA ILE A 200 10.25 -1.39 -20.98
C ILE A 200 11.46 -2.27 -20.67
N LYS A 201 12.65 -1.72 -20.90
CA LYS A 201 13.91 -2.27 -20.40
C LYS A 201 14.10 -1.91 -18.92
N PHE A 202 13.63 -2.78 -18.03
CA PHE A 202 13.88 -2.62 -16.60
C PHE A 202 15.35 -2.85 -16.25
N SER A 203 15.90 -2.02 -15.36
CA SER A 203 17.09 -2.41 -14.61
C SER A 203 16.77 -3.63 -13.74
N ARG A 204 17.80 -4.34 -13.23
CA ARG A 204 17.58 -5.47 -12.31
C ARG A 204 16.82 -5.06 -11.06
N GLN A 205 17.08 -3.86 -10.55
CA GLN A 205 16.39 -3.31 -9.38
C GLN A 205 14.93 -2.96 -9.68
N ASP A 206 14.66 -2.30 -10.81
CA ASP A 206 13.29 -1.96 -11.19
C ASP A 206 12.46 -3.22 -11.47
N LYS A 207 13.08 -4.25 -12.07
CA LYS A 207 12.44 -5.55 -12.28
C LYS A 207 12.03 -6.18 -10.96
N LEU A 208 12.93 -6.24 -9.97
CA LEU A 208 12.61 -6.75 -8.63
C LEU A 208 11.40 -6.01 -8.03
N TYR A 209 11.43 -4.69 -8.07
CA TYR A 209 10.34 -3.87 -7.55
C TYR A 209 9.04 -4.03 -8.33
N TRP A 210 9.09 -4.19 -9.64
CA TRP A 210 7.93 -4.48 -10.48
C TRP A 210 7.31 -5.82 -10.09
N GLU A 211 8.12 -6.86 -9.90
CA GLU A 211 7.66 -8.20 -9.50
C GLU A 211 6.99 -8.17 -8.11
N GLN A 212 7.67 -7.65 -7.09
CA GLN A 212 7.19 -7.68 -5.70
C GLN A 212 6.04 -6.72 -5.40
N SER A 213 5.88 -5.66 -6.19
CA SER A 213 4.76 -4.71 -6.07
C SER A 213 3.50 -5.17 -6.82
N GLY A 214 3.56 -6.33 -7.48
CA GLY A 214 2.49 -6.84 -8.32
C GLY A 214 2.24 -5.95 -9.52
N ARG A 215 3.30 -5.64 -10.27
CA ARG A 215 3.27 -4.78 -11.45
C ARG A 215 2.78 -3.37 -11.12
N ARG A 216 3.23 -2.78 -10.00
CA ARG A 216 2.86 -1.39 -9.59
C ARG A 216 4.05 -0.44 -9.57
N HIS A 217 5.23 -0.90 -9.97
CA HIS A 217 6.44 -0.09 -10.08
C HIS A 217 6.85 0.04 -11.54
N TYR A 218 6.85 1.28 -12.05
CA TYR A 218 7.20 1.62 -13.43
C TYR A 218 8.08 2.88 -13.39
N PRO A 219 9.38 2.81 -13.72
CA PRO A 219 10.27 3.97 -13.68
C PRO A 219 9.78 5.15 -14.52
N GLU A 220 9.31 4.91 -15.74
CA GLU A 220 8.80 5.95 -16.63
C GLU A 220 7.57 6.66 -16.05
N TYR A 221 6.70 5.94 -15.34
CA TYR A 221 5.61 6.56 -14.60
C TYR A 221 6.11 7.58 -13.56
N TYR A 222 7.17 7.26 -12.80
CA TYR A 222 7.72 8.18 -11.81
C TYR A 222 8.40 9.38 -12.46
N LYS A 223 9.06 9.19 -13.62
CA LYS A 223 9.63 10.29 -14.41
C LYS A 223 8.54 11.23 -14.91
N ARG A 224 7.47 10.71 -15.51
CA ARG A 224 6.31 11.52 -15.93
C ARG A 224 5.67 12.24 -14.75
N LEU A 225 5.47 11.55 -13.63
CA LEU A 225 4.93 12.16 -12.42
C LEU A 225 5.81 13.31 -11.91
N GLY A 226 7.13 13.18 -11.99
CA GLY A 226 8.08 14.22 -11.61
C GLY A 226 8.17 15.39 -12.60
N ALA A 227 7.84 15.15 -13.87
CA ALA A 227 7.89 16.14 -14.95
C ALA A 227 6.56 16.88 -15.16
N SER A 228 5.43 16.37 -14.68
CA SER A 228 4.12 17.01 -14.85
C SER A 228 3.80 18.06 -13.79
N LYS A 229 3.20 19.19 -14.19
CA LYS A 229 2.75 20.23 -13.24
C LYS A 229 1.56 19.78 -12.39
N ALA A 230 0.70 18.94 -12.94
CA ALA A 230 -0.45 18.39 -12.24
C ALA A 230 -0.60 16.89 -12.51
N CYS A 231 -1.22 16.18 -11.56
CA CYS A 231 -1.60 14.77 -11.71
C CYS A 231 -3.05 14.61 -11.28
N ALA A 232 -3.82 13.90 -12.09
CA ALA A 232 -5.19 13.56 -11.77
C ALA A 232 -5.21 12.44 -10.73
N ALA A 233 -6.00 12.61 -9.67
CA ALA A 233 -6.10 11.67 -8.54
C ALA A 233 -7.56 11.32 -8.21
N PHE A 234 -8.39 11.17 -9.24
CA PHE A 234 -9.79 10.78 -9.10
C PHE A 234 -9.95 9.26 -8.98
N GLY A 235 -10.89 8.84 -8.13
CA GLY A 235 -11.19 7.44 -7.88
C GLY A 235 -12.58 7.28 -7.28
N GLY A 236 -13.08 6.03 -7.28
CA GLY A 236 -14.42 5.71 -6.78
C GLY A 236 -15.46 5.51 -7.88
N ARG A 237 -16.57 4.89 -7.51
CA ARG A 237 -17.73 4.67 -8.38
C ARG A 237 -18.89 5.53 -7.90
N LEU A 238 -19.62 6.12 -8.84
CA LEU A 238 -20.93 6.69 -8.56
C LEU A 238 -21.80 5.59 -7.99
N GLN A 239 -22.33 5.83 -6.80
CA GLN A 239 -23.33 4.95 -6.22
C GLN A 239 -24.64 5.24 -6.95
N THR A 240 -24.96 4.45 -7.97
CA THR A 240 -26.34 4.38 -8.47
C THR A 240 -27.15 3.86 -7.31
N HIS A 241 -28.05 4.68 -6.79
CA HIS A 241 -28.91 4.31 -5.67
C HIS A 241 -29.51 2.92 -5.91
N LEU A 242 -29.42 2.07 -4.89
CA LEU A 242 -30.50 1.15 -4.58
C LEU A 242 -31.78 2.01 -4.57
N LEU A 243 -32.57 1.88 -5.63
CA LEU A 243 -34.00 2.16 -5.59
C LEU A 243 -34.67 1.08 -4.73
#